data_AF-A0A150I3B3-F1
#
_entry.id   AF-A0A150I3B3-F1
#
_cell.length_a   1.000
_cell.length_b   1.000
_cell.length_c   1.000
_cell.angle_alpha   90.00
_cell.angle_beta   90.00
_cell.angle_gamma   90.00
#
_symmetry.space_group_name_H-M   'P 1'
#
loop_
_entity.id
_entity.type
_entity.pdbx_description
1 polymer ?
#
loop_
_entity_poly.entity_id
_entity_poly.type
_entity_poly.pdbx_seq_one_letter_code
_entity_poly.pdbx_strand_id
1 'polypeptide(L)'
;MKILFKSSVLCLSILLTACNSDDSQNSQRTPDTDSSSKFYQTKTPYQPQQEIKTYQQIPEGYQAVFTELVARHGSRGLSSIKYDLALYNLWKQAKAENALTPLGEQLGADIEAMMKANILLGYGIDGIRQFGYGNETMAGI
;
A
#
# COMPACT_ATOMS: atom_id res chain seq x y z
N MET A 1 16.93 -72.27 -2.02
CA MET A 1 17.91 -72.09 -3.11
C MET A 1 17.77 -70.68 -3.66
N LYS A 2 18.89 -69.94 -3.72
CA LYS A 2 19.02 -68.61 -4.34
C LYS A 2 19.14 -68.77 -5.86
N ILE A 3 18.57 -67.87 -6.66
CA ILE A 3 19.06 -67.36 -7.97
C ILE A 3 18.28 -66.05 -8.20
N LEU A 4 18.85 -64.86 -7.96
CA LEU A 4 19.62 -64.01 -8.89
C LEU A 4 18.87 -63.63 -10.18
N PHE A 5 18.44 -62.36 -10.28
CA PHE A 5 18.35 -61.66 -11.55
C PHE A 5 18.85 -60.22 -11.38
N LYS A 6 19.96 -59.92 -12.06
CA LYS A 6 20.40 -58.58 -12.43
C LYS A 6 19.81 -58.28 -13.81
N SER A 7 19.30 -57.07 -14.03
CA SER A 7 19.66 -56.30 -15.23
C SER A 7 19.17 -54.86 -15.11
N SER A 8 20.15 -53.96 -15.21
CA SER A 8 20.00 -52.53 -15.36
C SER A 8 19.91 -52.22 -16.85
N VAL A 9 18.85 -51.54 -17.31
CA VAL A 9 18.84 -50.86 -18.61
C VAL A 9 18.25 -49.47 -18.42
N LEU A 10 19.09 -48.50 -18.76
CA LEU A 10 18.86 -47.06 -18.87
C LEU A 10 18.22 -46.77 -20.24
N CYS A 11 17.09 -46.06 -20.28
CA CYS A 11 16.60 -45.30 -21.45
C CYS A 11 15.60 -44.24 -20.95
N LEU A 12 15.98 -42.96 -20.95
CA LEU A 12 15.76 -42.00 -22.03
C LEU A 12 14.34 -41.41 -22.01
N SER A 13 14.28 -40.21 -21.43
CA SER A 13 13.27 -39.15 -21.50
C SER A 13 12.22 -39.21 -22.63
N ILE A 14 10.95 -39.09 -22.24
CA ILE A 14 9.89 -38.48 -23.06
C ILE A 14 9.16 -37.44 -22.21
N LEU A 15 9.33 -36.18 -22.61
CA LEU A 15 8.47 -35.06 -22.23
C LEU A 15 7.07 -35.30 -22.82
N LEU A 16 6.04 -35.43 -21.98
CA LEU A 16 4.68 -35.09 -22.39
C LEU A 16 4.27 -33.79 -21.71
N THR A 17 4.38 -32.72 -22.48
CA THR A 17 3.62 -31.49 -22.31
C THR A 17 2.14 -31.81 -22.47
N ALA A 18 1.36 -31.67 -21.40
CA ALA A 18 -0.09 -31.50 -21.50
C ALA A 18 -0.38 -30.00 -21.32
N CYS A 19 -0.50 -29.28 -22.44
CA CYS A 19 -1.21 -28.02 -22.46
C CYS A 19 -2.69 -28.36 -22.33
N ASN A 20 -3.29 -28.16 -21.16
CA ASN A 20 -4.73 -27.94 -21.09
C ASN A 20 -4.96 -26.47 -20.79
N SER A 21 -5.40 -25.77 -21.83
CA SER A 21 -5.92 -24.42 -21.75
C SER A 21 -7.33 -24.51 -21.18
N ASP A 22 -7.49 -24.19 -19.90
CA ASP A 22 -8.79 -23.75 -19.39
C ASP A 22 -8.62 -22.35 -18.80
N ASP A 23 -9.12 -21.40 -19.59
CA ASP A 23 -9.44 -20.05 -19.18
C ASP A 23 -10.51 -20.13 -18.08
N SER A 24 -10.06 -20.12 -16.83
CA SER A 24 -10.89 -19.75 -15.70
C SER A 24 -10.20 -18.59 -15.02
N GLN A 25 -10.59 -17.40 -15.45
CA GLN A 25 -10.39 -16.15 -14.73
C GLN A 25 -10.97 -16.28 -13.32
N ASN A 26 -10.18 -16.79 -12.38
CA ASN A 26 -10.36 -16.42 -11.00
C ASN A 26 -9.40 -15.25 -10.75
N SER A 27 -9.89 -14.03 -10.98
CA SER A 27 -9.29 -12.82 -10.42
C SER A 27 -9.44 -12.85 -8.90
N GLN A 28 -8.77 -13.81 -8.26
CA GLN A 28 -8.49 -13.74 -6.85
C GLN A 28 -7.45 -12.63 -6.74
N ARG A 29 -7.91 -11.42 -6.41
CA ARG A 29 -7.04 -10.35 -5.93
C ARG A 29 -6.32 -10.92 -4.71
N THR A 30 -5.14 -11.49 -4.91
CA THR A 30 -4.16 -11.61 -3.85
C THR A 30 -3.93 -10.19 -3.34
N PRO A 31 -3.94 -9.94 -2.02
CA PRO A 31 -3.46 -8.67 -1.49
C PRO A 31 -2.07 -8.45 -2.09
N ASP A 32 -1.80 -7.26 -2.62
CA ASP A 32 -0.48 -6.90 -3.13
C ASP A 32 0.54 -7.22 -2.04
N THR A 33 1.17 -8.39 -2.18
CA THR A 33 2.28 -8.81 -1.34
C THR A 33 3.52 -8.20 -1.95
N ASP A 34 3.54 -6.87 -2.05
CA ASP A 34 4.80 -6.13 -2.13
C ASP A 34 5.45 -6.29 -0.75
N SER A 35 6.10 -7.44 -0.56
CA SER A 35 6.77 -7.84 0.68
C SER A 35 8.03 -7.02 0.97
N SER A 36 8.34 -6.03 0.13
CA SER A 36 9.32 -5.01 0.48
C SER A 36 8.73 -4.16 1.61
N SER A 37 9.22 -4.35 2.83
CA SER A 37 8.84 -3.52 3.97
C SER A 37 9.21 -2.08 3.66
N LYS A 38 8.21 -1.30 3.24
CA LYS A 38 8.32 0.14 3.13
C LYS A 38 8.35 0.67 4.55
N PHE A 39 9.51 1.16 5.00
CA PHE A 39 9.80 1.60 6.38
C PHE A 39 8.98 2.84 6.82
N TYR A 40 7.66 2.82 6.67
CA TYR A 40 6.73 3.93 6.93
C TYR A 40 6.37 4.07 8.42
N GLN A 41 6.84 3.17 9.29
CA GLN A 41 6.57 3.21 10.73
C GLN A 41 5.05 3.35 11.00
N THR A 42 4.64 4.31 11.84
CA THR A 42 3.23 4.55 12.18
C THR A 42 2.42 5.24 11.06
N LYS A 43 3.00 5.44 9.88
CA LYS A 43 2.38 5.99 8.67
C LYS A 43 2.01 4.92 7.64
N THR A 44 2.27 3.65 7.91
CA THR A 44 1.80 2.55 7.06
C THR A 44 0.27 2.60 6.95
N PRO A 45 -0.31 2.72 5.75
CA PRO A 45 -1.76 2.68 5.56
C PRO A 45 -2.35 1.36 6.08
N TYR A 46 -3.52 1.44 6.72
CA TYR A 46 -4.21 0.24 7.20
C TYR A 46 -4.65 -0.63 6.02
N GLN A 47 -4.28 -1.91 6.05
CA GLN A 47 -4.72 -2.92 5.10
C GLN A 47 -5.75 -3.84 5.77
N PRO A 48 -6.98 -3.95 5.22
CA PRO A 48 -7.95 -4.94 5.69
C PRO A 48 -7.35 -6.35 5.68
N GLN A 49 -7.55 -7.09 6.78
CA GLN A 49 -6.94 -8.42 6.94
C GLN A 49 -7.68 -9.53 6.22
N GLN A 50 -8.95 -9.31 5.87
CA GLN A 50 -9.76 -10.26 5.11
C GLN A 50 -10.92 -9.54 4.42
N GLU A 51 -11.51 -10.18 3.43
CA GLU A 51 -12.71 -9.73 2.75
C GLU A 51 -13.91 -9.78 3.71
N ILE A 52 -14.79 -8.78 3.66
CA ILE A 52 -15.91 -8.71 4.61
C ILE A 52 -16.87 -9.90 4.50
N LYS A 53 -16.92 -10.55 3.33
CA LYS A 53 -17.78 -11.71 3.07
C LYS A 53 -17.22 -13.03 3.60
N THR A 54 -15.94 -13.07 4.00
CA THR A 54 -15.28 -14.29 4.48
C THR A 54 -15.31 -14.43 5.99
N TYR A 55 -15.77 -13.40 6.71
CA TYR A 55 -15.97 -13.48 8.15
C TYR A 55 -16.98 -14.58 8.49
N GLN A 56 -16.71 -15.27 9.59
CA GLN A 56 -17.58 -16.33 10.10
C GLN A 56 -18.97 -15.77 10.44
N GLN A 57 -20.00 -16.47 9.96
CA GLN A 57 -21.39 -16.12 10.27
C GLN A 57 -21.72 -16.40 11.74
N ILE A 58 -22.71 -15.68 12.27
CA ILE A 58 -23.21 -15.88 13.62
C ILE A 58 -23.83 -17.29 13.71
N PRO A 59 -23.47 -18.13 14.70
CA PRO A 59 -24.05 -19.46 14.86
C PRO A 59 -25.57 -19.44 15.08
N GLU A 60 -26.25 -20.51 14.68
CA GLU A 60 -27.68 -20.66 14.92
C GLU A 60 -28.01 -20.62 16.41
N GLY A 61 -29.07 -19.88 16.77
CA GLY A 61 -29.50 -19.69 18.16
C GLY A 61 -28.71 -18.62 18.94
N TYR A 62 -27.71 -17.98 18.32
CA TYR A 62 -26.95 -16.89 18.93
C TYR A 62 -27.20 -15.56 18.23
N GLN A 63 -27.06 -14.45 18.97
CA GLN A 63 -27.11 -13.09 18.44
C GLN A 63 -26.06 -12.22 19.11
N ALA A 64 -25.46 -11.29 18.36
CA ALA A 64 -24.59 -10.27 18.94
C ALA A 64 -25.44 -9.30 19.78
N VAL A 65 -25.19 -9.26 21.10
CA VAL A 65 -25.90 -8.37 22.02
C VAL A 65 -25.11 -7.10 22.36
N PHE A 66 -23.80 -7.09 22.06
CA PHE A 66 -22.91 -5.96 22.32
C PHE A 66 -21.69 -6.02 21.39
N THR A 67 -21.17 -4.86 21.02
CA THR A 67 -19.86 -4.71 20.38
C THR A 67 -19.24 -3.38 20.81
N GLU A 68 -17.92 -3.34 20.85
CA GLU A 68 -17.15 -2.11 21.06
C GLU A 68 -15.99 -2.06 20.07
N LEU A 69 -15.61 -0.84 19.67
CA LEU A 69 -14.55 -0.60 18.71
C LEU A 69 -13.68 0.56 19.19
N VAL A 70 -12.36 0.32 19.19
CA VAL A 70 -11.35 1.36 19.34
C VAL A 70 -10.53 1.38 18.05
N ALA A 71 -10.68 2.45 17.28
CA ALA A 71 -9.91 2.67 16.06
C ALA A 71 -9.09 3.95 16.21
N ARG A 72 -7.86 3.92 15.67
CA ARG A 72 -7.08 5.16 15.47
C ARG A 72 -7.72 5.97 14.34
N HIS A 73 -7.50 7.28 14.35
CA HIS A 73 -7.73 8.11 13.17
C HIS A 73 -7.03 7.54 11.91
N GLY A 74 -7.60 7.81 10.73
CA GLY A 74 -7.07 7.37 9.46
C GLY A 74 -5.75 8.04 9.06
N SER A 75 -5.36 7.82 7.78
CA SER A 75 -4.25 8.53 7.14
C SER A 75 -4.56 10.03 7.02
N ARG A 76 -3.51 10.85 7.17
CA ARG A 76 -3.62 12.31 7.33
C ARG A 76 -2.49 12.99 6.58
N GLY A 77 -2.70 14.24 6.18
CA GLY A 77 -1.66 15.08 5.60
C GLY A 77 -0.59 15.49 6.63
N LEU A 78 0.27 16.42 6.23
CA LEU A 78 1.16 17.09 7.15
C LEU A 78 0.36 17.96 8.12
N SER A 79 0.74 17.92 9.39
CA SER A 79 0.06 18.67 10.46
C SER A 79 0.28 20.19 10.40
N SER A 80 1.35 20.61 9.72
CA SER A 80 1.77 22.01 9.64
C SER A 80 2.76 22.18 8.49
N ILE A 81 2.81 23.38 7.93
CA ILE A 81 3.89 23.77 7.02
C ILE A 81 5.23 23.75 7.76
N LYS A 82 6.13 22.81 7.39
CA LYS A 82 7.41 22.65 8.11
C LYS A 82 8.44 21.92 7.26
N TYR A 83 8.27 20.60 7.11
CA TYR A 83 9.27 19.74 6.48
C TYR A 83 9.40 20.03 4.99
N ASP A 84 8.26 20.18 4.33
CA ASP A 84 8.12 20.52 2.93
C ASP A 84 8.62 21.94 2.62
N LEU A 85 8.29 22.94 3.46
CA LEU A 85 8.83 24.28 3.30
C LEU A 85 10.35 24.34 3.52
N ALA A 86 10.87 23.62 4.51
CA ALA A 86 12.31 23.52 4.74
C ALA A 86 13.01 22.91 3.52
N LEU A 87 12.46 21.82 2.97
CA LEU A 87 12.98 21.17 1.78
C LEU A 87 12.90 22.09 0.53
N TYR A 88 11.80 22.81 0.37
CA TYR A 88 11.63 23.78 -0.71
C TYR A 88 12.67 24.90 -0.66
N ASN A 89 12.92 25.45 0.52
CA ASN A 89 13.92 26.50 0.69
C ASN A 89 15.34 25.99 0.45
N LEU A 90 15.66 24.77 0.92
CA LEU A 90 16.94 24.13 0.61
C LEU A 90 17.12 23.93 -0.90
N TRP A 91 16.08 23.43 -1.57
CA TRP A 91 16.10 23.24 -3.02
C TRP A 91 16.33 24.57 -3.77
N LYS A 92 15.61 25.64 -3.40
CA LYS A 92 15.81 26.98 -4.00
C LYS A 92 17.24 27.49 -3.81
N GLN A 93 17.82 27.30 -2.63
CA GLN A 93 19.20 27.71 -2.36
C GLN A 93 20.17 26.92 -3.23
N ALA A 94 20.05 25.59 -3.28
CA ALA A 94 20.88 24.75 -4.13
C ALA A 94 20.76 25.13 -5.62
N LYS A 95 19.56 25.51 -6.07
CA LYS A 95 19.35 26.02 -7.42
C LYS A 95 20.10 27.33 -7.68
N ALA A 96 20.00 28.29 -6.76
CA ALA A 96 20.67 29.59 -6.87
C ALA A 96 22.20 29.45 -6.90
N GLU A 97 22.73 28.44 -6.23
CA GLU A 97 24.17 28.13 -6.18
C GLU A 97 24.63 27.22 -7.34
N ASN A 98 23.75 26.85 -8.28
CA ASN A 98 24.00 25.85 -9.34
C ASN A 98 24.52 24.51 -8.79
N ALA A 99 24.05 24.11 -7.62
CA ALA A 99 24.46 22.90 -6.90
C ALA A 99 23.51 21.70 -7.12
N LEU A 100 22.44 21.87 -7.91
CA LEU A 100 21.51 20.79 -8.21
C LEU A 100 22.12 19.77 -9.19
N THR A 101 21.88 18.49 -8.92
CA THR A 101 22.08 17.43 -9.92
C THR A 101 20.94 17.45 -10.94
N PRO A 102 21.05 16.75 -12.08
CA PRO A 102 19.95 16.63 -13.03
C PRO A 102 18.64 16.08 -12.41
N LEU A 103 18.75 15.15 -11.45
CA LEU A 103 17.58 14.66 -10.69
C LEU A 103 17.07 15.73 -9.71
N GLY A 104 17.97 16.47 -9.06
CA GLY A 104 17.63 17.57 -8.17
C GLY A 104 16.82 18.68 -8.86
N GLU A 105 17.07 18.94 -10.14
CA GLU A 105 16.27 19.90 -10.93
C GLU A 105 14.80 19.46 -11.07
N GLN A 106 14.54 18.15 -11.15
CA GLN A 106 13.18 17.61 -11.26
C GLN A 106 12.41 17.67 -9.93
N LEU A 107 13.13 17.52 -8.80
CA LEU A 107 12.54 17.46 -7.45
C LEU A 107 11.72 18.70 -7.07
N GLY A 108 12.05 19.88 -7.61
CA GLY A 108 11.34 21.12 -7.28
C GLY A 108 9.84 21.06 -7.55
N ALA A 109 9.47 20.52 -8.71
CA ALA A 109 8.06 20.37 -9.09
C ALA A 109 7.31 19.39 -8.17
N ASP A 110 7.97 18.32 -7.74
CA ASP A 110 7.39 17.34 -6.82
C ASP A 110 7.16 17.94 -5.42
N ILE A 111 8.10 18.76 -4.93
CA ILE A 111 7.93 19.48 -3.66
C ILE A 111 6.73 20.43 -3.74
N GLU A 112 6.62 21.22 -4.81
CA GLU A 112 5.50 22.15 -5.01
C GLU A 112 4.16 21.41 -5.12
N ALA A 113 4.14 20.27 -5.83
CA ALA A 113 2.97 19.41 -5.93
C ALA A 113 2.56 18.86 -4.55
N MET A 114 3.51 18.41 -3.74
CA MET A 114 3.24 17.93 -2.38
C MET A 114 2.73 19.04 -1.46
N MET A 115 3.32 20.24 -1.52
CA MET A 115 2.85 21.40 -0.75
C MET A 115 1.41 21.76 -1.13
N LYS A 116 1.14 21.86 -2.44
CA LYS A 116 -0.22 22.12 -2.95
C LYS A 116 -1.22 21.07 -2.50
N ALA A 117 -0.85 19.79 -2.57
CA ALA A 117 -1.69 18.70 -2.09
C ALA A 117 -2.04 18.91 -0.60
N ASN A 118 -1.06 19.19 0.26
CA ASN A 118 -1.30 19.42 1.69
C ASN A 118 -2.14 20.67 1.99
N ILE A 119 -2.02 21.74 1.20
CA ILE A 119 -2.83 22.97 1.34
C ILE A 119 -4.30 22.72 1.00
N LEU A 120 -4.55 21.91 -0.03
CA LEU A 120 -5.89 21.62 -0.55
C LEU A 120 -6.55 20.43 0.13
N LEU A 121 -5.78 19.60 0.85
CA LEU A 121 -6.28 18.39 1.45
C LEU A 121 -7.40 18.70 2.46
N GLY A 122 -8.56 18.06 2.26
CA GLY A 122 -9.77 18.26 3.06
C GLY A 122 -10.56 19.52 2.73
N TYR A 123 -10.07 20.41 1.88
CA TYR A 123 -10.85 21.60 1.47
C TYR A 123 -12.13 21.19 0.74
N GLY A 124 -13.26 21.75 1.16
CA GLY A 124 -14.58 21.47 0.57
C GLY A 124 -15.32 20.31 1.22
N ILE A 125 -14.72 19.64 2.20
CA ILE A 125 -15.41 18.68 3.07
C ILE A 125 -16.22 19.45 4.12
N ASP A 126 -17.39 18.94 4.48
CA ASP A 126 -18.24 19.54 5.51
C ASP A 126 -17.45 19.75 6.81
N GLY A 127 -17.35 21.01 7.23
CA GLY A 127 -16.58 21.44 8.40
C GLY A 127 -15.17 21.99 8.09
N ILE A 128 -14.65 21.82 6.87
CA ILE A 128 -13.35 22.34 6.44
C ILE A 128 -13.55 23.36 5.31
N ARG A 129 -13.50 24.65 5.66
CA ARG A 129 -13.81 25.76 4.74
C ARG A 129 -12.61 26.63 4.38
N GLN A 130 -11.46 26.39 4.98
CA GLN A 130 -10.24 27.17 4.76
C GLN A 130 -9.15 26.27 4.19
N PHE A 131 -8.37 26.81 3.26
CA PHE A 131 -7.14 26.16 2.83
C PHE A 131 -6.14 26.09 3.98
N GLY A 132 -5.35 25.02 4.06
CA GLY A 132 -4.39 24.88 5.14
C GLY A 132 -3.94 23.45 5.40
N TYR A 133 -2.92 23.36 6.26
CA TYR A 133 -2.36 22.10 6.74
C TYR A 133 -3.10 21.62 7.97
N GLY A 134 -3.14 20.30 8.18
CA GLY A 134 -3.80 19.72 9.35
C GLY A 134 -5.33 19.91 9.37
N ASN A 135 -5.93 20.15 8.21
CA ASN A 135 -7.37 20.21 8.00
C ASN A 135 -7.98 18.81 8.06
N GLU A 136 -8.69 18.49 9.14
CA GLU A 136 -9.01 17.10 9.48
C GLU A 136 -10.39 17.00 10.14
N THR A 137 -11.16 15.95 9.85
CA THR A 137 -12.44 15.66 10.52
C THR A 137 -12.31 14.48 11.48
N MET A 138 -13.37 14.19 12.26
CA MET A 138 -13.44 13.03 13.15
C MET A 138 -13.32 11.69 12.41
N ALA A 139 -13.71 11.63 11.13
CA ALA A 139 -13.59 10.44 10.29
C ALA A 139 -12.22 10.35 9.59
N GLY A 140 -11.38 11.38 9.71
CA GLY A 140 -10.22 11.62 8.84
C GLY A 140 -10.53 12.70 7.80
N ILE A 141 -9.86 12.65 6.66
CA ILE A 141 -10.14 13.49 5.49
C ILE A 141 -11.00 12.68 4.54
#